data_AF-A0A7Z3CGJ6-F1
#
_entry.id   AF-A0A7Z3CGJ6-F1
#
_cell.length_a   1.000
_cell.length_b   1.000
_cell.length_c   1.000
_cell.angle_alpha   90.00
_cell.angle_beta   90.00
_cell.angle_gamma   90.00
#
_symmetry.space_group_name_H-M   'P 1'
#
loop_
_entity.id
_entity.type
_entity.pdbx_description
1 polymer ?
#
loop_
_entity_poly.entity_id
_entity_poly.type
_entity_poly.pdbx_seq_one_letter_code
_entity_poly.pdbx_strand_id
1 'polypeptide(L)'
;MQTLLNEILEEVRPLIGKGKVADYIPALADVPANQLGIAVYGNDGSYHCAGDALVPFSVQSISKVFSLVQAIGHSGEAIWERLGHEPSGQPFNSLVQLEFERGRPRNPFINAGALVICDINQSRFAAPTLSMRDFVRRLSGNPHITIDARVADSEYQFRARNAAMAYLMQSFGNFHNEVETVLRSYFSYCALQMNCLDLARAFCFLANDGFCKHSGSQILTPRQTQQVNSIMATSGLYDEAGNFAYRVGLPGKSGVGGGIVAIVPGQFTVCVWSPELNAAGNSLAGMAALELLSSRIGWSVF
;
A
#
# COMPACT_ATOMS: atom_id res chain seq x y z
N MET A 1 4.31 22.28 11.41
CA MET A 1 4.06 21.23 10.38
C MET A 1 3.93 21.81 8.98
N GLN A 2 3.00 22.73 8.70
CA GLN A 2 2.81 23.25 7.33
C GLN A 2 4.10 23.80 6.66
N THR A 3 4.83 24.69 7.34
CA THR A 3 6.10 25.24 6.83
C THR A 3 7.13 24.14 6.54
N LEU A 4 7.26 23.18 7.45
CA LEU A 4 8.15 22.03 7.31
C LEU A 4 7.85 21.21 6.05
N LEU A 5 6.57 20.92 5.77
CA LEU A 5 6.20 20.17 4.57
C LEU A 5 6.56 20.93 3.29
N ASN A 6 6.33 22.25 3.26
CA ASN A 6 6.69 23.08 2.12
C ASN A 6 8.20 23.08 1.87
N GLU A 7 9.02 23.26 2.93
CA GLU A 7 10.48 23.22 2.84
C GLU A 7 11.00 21.88 2.33
N ILE A 8 10.47 20.76 2.87
CA ILE A 8 10.84 19.42 2.43
C ILE A 8 10.56 19.25 0.92
N LEU A 9 9.38 19.70 0.45
CA LEU A 9 9.05 19.58 -0.97
C LEU A 9 10.01 20.38 -1.86
N GLU A 10 10.39 21.59 -1.45
CA GLU A 10 11.36 22.39 -2.21
C GLU A 10 12.75 21.74 -2.24
N GLU A 11 13.19 21.12 -1.15
CA GLU A 11 14.49 20.44 -1.08
C GLU A 11 14.57 19.18 -1.94
N VAL A 12 13.48 18.43 -2.06
CA VAL A 12 13.45 17.19 -2.86
C VAL A 12 13.01 17.42 -4.30
N ARG A 13 12.42 18.58 -4.64
CA ARG A 13 11.99 18.93 -6.00
C ARG A 13 13.09 18.73 -7.06
N PRO A 14 14.38 19.01 -6.81
CA PRO A 14 15.47 18.72 -7.77
C PRO A 14 15.72 17.24 -8.07
N LEU A 15 15.02 16.31 -7.42
CA LEU A 15 15.05 14.88 -7.74
C LEU A 15 14.08 14.49 -8.87
N ILE A 16 13.10 15.35 -9.19
CA ILE A 16 12.21 15.15 -10.34
C ILE A 16 13.06 15.17 -11.63
N GLY A 17 12.78 14.24 -12.54
CA GLY A 17 13.54 13.97 -13.76
C GLY A 17 14.69 12.98 -13.56
N LYS A 18 14.93 12.49 -12.34
CA LYS A 18 16.00 11.52 -12.04
C LYS A 18 15.48 10.09 -11.80
N GLY A 19 14.17 9.92 -11.67
CA GLY A 19 13.53 8.60 -11.64
C GLY A 19 12.88 8.27 -12.98
N LYS A 20 12.00 7.26 -12.98
CA LYS A 20 11.23 6.85 -14.15
C LYS A 20 9.79 6.53 -13.75
N VAL A 21 8.82 7.09 -14.46
CA VAL A 21 7.39 6.72 -14.28
C VAL A 21 7.20 5.25 -14.67
N ALA A 22 6.34 4.53 -13.94
CA ALA A 22 6.00 3.15 -14.27
C ALA A 22 5.37 3.04 -15.66
N ASP A 23 5.93 2.18 -16.51
CA ASP A 23 5.55 2.08 -17.93
C ASP A 23 5.22 0.65 -18.39
N TYR A 24 5.10 -0.30 -17.46
CA TYR A 24 4.72 -1.68 -17.78
C TYR A 24 3.25 -1.81 -18.22
N ILE A 25 2.42 -0.81 -17.92
CA ILE A 25 1.08 -0.65 -18.46
C ILE A 25 0.87 0.76 -19.03
N PRO A 26 0.15 0.92 -20.15
CA PRO A 26 -0.11 2.23 -20.76
C PRO A 26 -0.77 3.23 -19.81
N ALA A 27 -1.68 2.78 -18.95
CA ALA A 27 -2.41 3.70 -18.05
C ALA A 27 -1.52 4.40 -17.02
N LEU A 28 -0.37 3.81 -16.63
CA LEU A 28 0.59 4.44 -15.72
C LEU A 28 1.63 5.28 -16.47
N ALA A 29 1.99 4.88 -17.69
CA ALA A 29 2.98 5.60 -18.51
C ALA A 29 2.56 7.05 -18.82
N ASP A 30 1.26 7.33 -18.85
CA ASP A 30 0.70 8.65 -19.17
C ASP A 30 0.62 9.60 -17.96
N VAL A 31 1.02 9.15 -16.76
CA VAL A 31 0.98 9.99 -15.56
C VAL A 31 2.04 11.10 -15.64
N PRO A 32 1.68 12.39 -15.44
CA PRO A 32 2.66 13.48 -15.48
C PRO A 32 3.77 13.29 -14.44
N ALA A 33 5.02 13.20 -14.91
CA ALA A 33 6.17 12.90 -14.05
C ALA A 33 6.50 14.01 -13.02
N ASN A 34 6.12 15.25 -13.30
CA ASN A 34 6.48 16.44 -12.52
C ASN A 34 5.57 16.72 -11.31
N GLN A 35 4.89 15.70 -10.79
CA GLN A 35 3.99 15.81 -9.64
C GLN A 35 4.73 15.50 -8.34
N LEU A 36 4.45 16.27 -7.30
CA LEU A 36 5.00 16.07 -5.97
C LEU A 36 4.04 16.60 -4.90
N GLY A 37 3.50 15.70 -4.08
CA GLY A 37 2.56 16.04 -3.02
C GLY A 37 2.82 15.30 -1.73
N ILE A 38 2.56 15.93 -0.58
CA ILE A 38 2.65 15.30 0.74
C ILE A 38 1.49 15.72 1.63
N ALA A 39 0.94 14.78 2.39
CA ALA A 39 -0.09 15.02 3.38
C ALA A 39 0.24 14.32 4.70
N VAL A 40 0.02 15.02 5.82
CA VAL A 40 0.10 14.49 7.18
C VAL A 40 -1.28 14.57 7.81
N TYR A 41 -1.71 13.50 8.49
CA TYR A 41 -2.95 13.43 9.25
C TYR A 41 -2.68 12.95 10.68
N GLY A 42 -2.94 13.82 11.66
CA GLY A 42 -2.73 13.55 13.08
C GLY A 42 -3.84 12.75 13.73
N ASN A 43 -3.51 12.02 14.79
CA ASN A 43 -4.49 11.30 15.62
C ASN A 43 -5.50 12.25 16.30
N ASP A 44 -5.13 13.52 16.47
CA ASP A 44 -6.02 14.58 16.93
C ASP A 44 -7.08 14.99 15.88
N GLY A 45 -6.86 14.63 14.61
CA GLY A 45 -7.71 14.97 13.46
C GLY A 45 -7.21 16.19 12.68
N SER A 46 -6.10 16.81 13.10
CA SER A 46 -5.45 17.87 12.33
C SER A 46 -4.82 17.29 11.06
N TYR A 47 -4.72 18.11 10.01
CA TYR A 47 -4.06 17.71 8.79
C TYR A 47 -3.33 18.87 8.11
N HIS A 48 -2.28 18.52 7.38
CA HIS A 48 -1.46 19.46 6.61
C HIS A 48 -1.17 18.86 5.24
N CYS A 49 -1.19 19.68 4.20
CA CYS A 49 -0.95 19.28 2.82
C CYS A 49 0.01 20.26 2.15
N ALA A 50 0.91 19.78 1.31
CA ALA A 50 1.79 20.61 0.49
C ALA A 50 1.94 20.03 -0.92
N GLY A 51 2.16 20.89 -1.91
CA GLY A 51 2.27 20.51 -3.32
C GLY A 51 1.00 19.88 -3.87
N ASP A 52 1.16 18.85 -4.70
CA ASP A 52 0.09 18.17 -5.42
C ASP A 52 -0.68 17.14 -4.56
N ALA A 53 -0.70 17.32 -3.23
CA ALA A 53 -1.21 16.34 -2.26
C ALA A 53 -2.69 15.95 -2.44
N LEU A 54 -3.46 16.77 -3.16
CA LEU A 54 -4.89 16.54 -3.42
C LEU A 54 -5.16 15.96 -4.81
N VAL A 55 -4.13 15.78 -5.64
CA VAL A 55 -4.25 15.14 -6.95
C VAL A 55 -4.47 13.63 -6.75
N PRO A 56 -5.57 13.06 -7.26
CA PRO A 56 -5.82 11.63 -7.10
C PRO A 56 -4.96 10.78 -8.04
N PHE A 57 -4.48 9.65 -7.54
CA PHE A 57 -3.69 8.66 -8.28
C PHE A 57 -4.12 7.23 -7.93
N SER A 58 -3.71 6.26 -8.75
CA SER A 58 -3.94 4.83 -8.47
C SER A 58 -3.03 4.35 -7.33
N VAL A 59 -3.62 3.85 -6.25
CA VAL A 59 -2.88 3.46 -5.02
C VAL A 59 -2.00 2.21 -5.20
N GLN A 60 -2.27 1.38 -6.21
CA GLN A 60 -1.45 0.22 -6.55
C GLN A 60 -1.22 -0.69 -5.34
N SER A 61 0.01 -1.18 -5.12
CA SER A 61 0.37 -2.07 -4.00
C SER A 61 0.06 -1.53 -2.59
N ILE A 62 -0.26 -0.24 -2.42
CA ILE A 62 -0.74 0.30 -1.14
C ILE A 62 -2.07 -0.37 -0.75
N SER A 63 -2.90 -0.72 -1.73
CA SER A 63 -4.17 -1.44 -1.54
C SER A 63 -4.03 -2.80 -0.82
N LYS A 64 -2.84 -3.41 -0.85
CA LYS A 64 -2.57 -4.68 -0.17
C LYS A 64 -2.78 -4.57 1.34
N VAL A 65 -2.52 -3.40 1.93
CA VAL A 65 -2.76 -3.16 3.35
C VAL A 65 -4.27 -3.15 3.65
N PHE A 66 -5.07 -2.46 2.83
CA PHE A 66 -6.52 -2.49 3.00
C PHE A 66 -7.11 -3.89 2.83
N SER A 67 -6.63 -4.65 1.85
CA SER A 67 -7.04 -6.04 1.62
C SER A 67 -6.70 -6.93 2.82
N LEU A 68 -5.50 -6.77 3.39
CA LEU A 68 -5.08 -7.49 4.58
C LEU A 68 -5.96 -7.14 5.78
N VAL A 69 -6.18 -5.85 6.04
CA VAL A 69 -6.98 -5.36 7.17
C VAL A 69 -8.43 -5.87 7.06
N GLN A 70 -9.00 -5.85 5.86
CA GLN A 70 -10.33 -6.40 5.61
C GLN A 70 -10.36 -7.90 5.92
N ALA A 71 -9.35 -8.66 5.49
CA ALA A 71 -9.25 -10.09 5.77
C ALA A 71 -9.10 -10.40 7.26
N ILE A 72 -8.22 -9.68 7.98
CA ILE A 72 -8.08 -9.78 9.44
C ILE A 72 -9.43 -9.50 10.12
N GLY A 73 -10.18 -8.49 9.66
CA GLY A 73 -11.45 -8.10 10.26
C GLY A 73 -12.54 -9.18 10.23
N HIS A 74 -12.52 -10.11 9.27
CA HIS A 74 -13.51 -11.19 9.19
C HIS A 74 -12.96 -12.61 9.44
N SER A 75 -11.66 -12.84 9.26
CA SER A 75 -11.03 -14.15 9.43
C SER A 75 -10.07 -14.21 10.63
N GLY A 76 -9.71 -13.08 11.24
CA GLY A 76 -8.77 -13.03 12.36
C GLY A 76 -7.41 -13.65 12.02
N GLU A 77 -6.85 -14.42 12.96
CA GLU A 77 -5.53 -15.04 12.81
C GLU A 77 -5.51 -16.25 11.84
N ALA A 78 -6.67 -16.78 11.44
CA ALA A 78 -6.75 -17.94 10.55
C ALA A 78 -6.12 -17.67 9.17
N ILE A 79 -6.00 -16.40 8.76
CA ILE A 79 -5.32 -16.03 7.53
C ILE A 79 -3.87 -16.53 7.49
N TRP A 80 -3.20 -16.61 8.65
CA TRP A 80 -1.79 -16.99 8.75
C TRP A 80 -1.54 -18.48 8.51
N GLU A 81 -2.60 -19.30 8.43
CA GLU A 81 -2.48 -20.68 7.97
C GLU A 81 -2.16 -20.75 6.47
N ARG A 82 -2.57 -19.73 5.70
CA ARG A 82 -2.44 -19.67 4.23
C ARG A 82 -1.23 -18.88 3.73
N LEU A 83 -0.60 -18.07 4.59
CA LEU A 83 0.59 -17.28 4.26
C LEU A 83 1.41 -16.96 5.52
N GLY A 84 2.66 -16.56 5.35
CA GLY A 84 3.51 -16.11 6.45
C GLY A 84 3.40 -14.61 6.76
N HIS A 85 4.35 -14.12 7.56
CA HIS A 85 4.54 -12.71 7.93
C HIS A 85 6.03 -12.27 7.85
N GLU A 86 6.89 -13.10 7.25
CA GLU A 86 8.33 -12.88 7.19
C GLU A 86 8.73 -12.18 5.87
N PRO A 87 9.79 -11.38 5.85
CA PRO A 87 10.30 -10.81 4.60
C PRO A 87 10.75 -11.92 3.64
N SER A 88 10.64 -11.66 2.33
CA SER A 88 11.22 -12.53 1.31
C SER A 88 12.67 -12.12 1.05
N GLY A 89 13.61 -13.08 1.09
CA GLY A 89 15.00 -12.85 0.68
C GLY A 89 15.21 -12.88 -0.83
N GLN A 90 14.12 -12.98 -1.60
CA GLN A 90 14.07 -13.02 -3.07
C GLN A 90 13.12 -11.93 -3.56
N PRO A 91 13.21 -11.51 -4.83
CA PRO A 91 12.33 -10.50 -5.39
C PRO A 91 10.85 -10.82 -5.14
N PHE A 92 10.03 -9.78 -4.89
CA PHE A 92 8.63 -9.88 -4.49
C PHE A 92 7.69 -10.66 -5.42
N ASN A 93 8.17 -11.06 -6.60
CA ASN A 93 7.44 -11.74 -7.67
C ASN A 93 8.11 -13.08 -8.07
N SER A 94 8.96 -13.65 -7.21
CA SER A 94 9.68 -14.91 -7.46
C SER A 94 8.74 -16.13 -7.42
N LEU A 95 8.60 -16.82 -8.55
CA LEU A 95 7.87 -18.09 -8.66
C LEU A 95 8.63 -19.25 -8.01
N VAL A 96 9.98 -19.20 -8.05
CA VAL A 96 10.84 -20.26 -7.51
C VAL A 96 10.65 -20.40 -6.00
N GLN A 97 10.62 -19.27 -5.28
CA GLN A 97 10.36 -19.31 -3.84
C GLN A 97 8.96 -19.85 -3.54
N LEU A 98 7.96 -19.42 -4.31
CA LEU A 98 6.59 -19.85 -4.13
C LEU A 98 6.41 -21.36 -4.37
N GLU A 99 7.10 -21.93 -5.36
CA GLU A 99 7.12 -23.37 -5.62
C GLU A 99 7.82 -24.14 -4.48
N PHE A 100 8.98 -23.67 -4.02
CA PHE A 100 9.71 -24.27 -2.90
C PHE A 100 8.89 -24.27 -1.60
N GLU A 101 8.14 -23.19 -1.36
CA GLU A 101 7.24 -23.04 -0.21
C GLU A 101 5.86 -23.70 -0.42
N ARG A 102 5.72 -24.52 -1.47
CA ARG A 102 4.49 -25.28 -1.80
C ARG A 102 3.26 -24.40 -1.87
N GLY A 103 3.38 -23.25 -2.55
CA GLY A 103 2.27 -22.33 -2.77
C GLY A 103 1.88 -21.51 -1.54
N ARG A 104 2.66 -21.51 -0.45
CA ARG A 104 2.44 -20.65 0.73
C ARG A 104 3.33 -19.40 0.66
N PRO A 105 2.78 -18.20 0.37
CA PRO A 105 3.59 -16.99 0.27
C PRO A 105 4.16 -16.54 1.62
N ARG A 106 5.33 -15.88 1.59
CA ARG A 106 6.04 -15.40 2.78
C ARG A 106 5.33 -14.34 3.61
N ASN A 107 4.62 -13.41 2.98
CA ASN A 107 3.95 -12.28 3.64
C ASN A 107 2.85 -11.70 2.73
N PRO A 108 1.93 -10.88 3.25
CA PRO A 108 0.81 -10.34 2.46
C PRO A 108 1.20 -9.21 1.49
N PHE A 109 2.44 -8.69 1.51
CA PHE A 109 2.83 -7.52 0.72
C PHE A 109 3.60 -7.84 -0.56
N ILE A 110 4.09 -9.08 -0.70
CA ILE A 110 4.45 -9.64 -2.01
C ILE A 110 3.20 -9.99 -2.82
N ASN A 111 3.32 -10.08 -4.15
CA ASN A 111 2.14 -10.26 -5.02
C ASN A 111 1.39 -11.57 -4.73
N ALA A 112 2.12 -12.68 -4.56
CA ALA A 112 1.50 -13.97 -4.24
C ALA A 112 0.69 -13.92 -2.93
N GLY A 113 1.23 -13.30 -1.88
CA GLY A 113 0.53 -13.15 -0.60
C GLY A 113 -0.70 -12.25 -0.72
N ALA A 114 -0.59 -11.15 -1.45
CA ALA A 114 -1.73 -10.27 -1.69
C ALA A 114 -2.85 -10.96 -2.49
N LEU A 115 -2.51 -11.85 -3.43
CA LEU A 115 -3.47 -12.67 -4.16
C LEU A 115 -4.16 -13.69 -3.24
N VAL A 116 -3.45 -14.33 -2.30
CA VAL A 116 -4.07 -15.18 -1.27
C VAL A 116 -5.02 -14.39 -0.37
N ILE A 117 -4.62 -13.19 0.07
CA ILE A 117 -5.51 -12.31 0.85
C ILE A 117 -6.74 -11.92 0.02
N CYS A 118 -6.56 -11.63 -1.27
CA CYS A 118 -7.68 -11.32 -2.16
C CYS A 118 -8.61 -12.52 -2.34
N ASP A 119 -8.07 -13.74 -2.45
CA ASP A 119 -8.83 -14.99 -2.48
C ASP A 119 -9.63 -15.23 -1.18
N ILE A 120 -9.04 -14.95 -0.02
CA ILE A 120 -9.75 -14.99 1.28
C ILE A 120 -10.92 -13.99 1.29
N ASN A 121 -10.71 -12.77 0.82
CA ASN A 121 -11.76 -11.76 0.73
C ASN A 121 -12.83 -12.13 -0.31
N GLN A 122 -12.43 -12.78 -1.41
CA GLN A 122 -13.33 -13.20 -2.49
C GLN A 122 -14.44 -14.14 -1.99
N SER A 123 -14.12 -15.04 -1.07
CA SER A 123 -15.11 -15.95 -0.49
C SER A 123 -16.02 -15.29 0.54
N ARG A 124 -15.63 -14.13 1.10
CA ARG A 124 -16.41 -13.45 2.15
C ARG A 124 -17.48 -12.52 1.60
N PHE A 125 -17.20 -11.84 0.48
CA PHE A 125 -18.05 -10.76 -0.01
C PHE A 125 -18.72 -11.14 -1.32
N ALA A 126 -20.04 -10.90 -1.42
CA ALA A 126 -20.77 -11.09 -2.67
C ALA A 126 -20.28 -10.16 -3.80
N ALA A 127 -19.82 -8.97 -3.44
CA ALA A 127 -19.20 -8.00 -4.35
C ALA A 127 -17.89 -7.46 -3.75
N PRO A 128 -16.77 -8.20 -3.85
CA PRO A 128 -15.51 -7.84 -3.19
C PRO A 128 -14.99 -6.46 -3.58
N THR A 129 -15.07 -6.11 -4.86
CA THR A 129 -14.70 -4.79 -5.40
C THR A 129 -15.47 -3.63 -4.76
N LEU A 130 -16.80 -3.77 -4.62
CA LEU A 130 -17.62 -2.75 -3.96
C LEU A 130 -17.34 -2.69 -2.46
N SER A 131 -17.17 -3.85 -1.83
CA SER A 131 -16.85 -3.95 -0.40
C SER A 131 -15.53 -3.26 -0.06
N MET A 132 -14.48 -3.47 -0.86
CA MET A 132 -13.19 -2.78 -0.71
C MET A 132 -13.33 -1.27 -0.87
N ARG A 133 -14.01 -0.81 -1.93
CA ARG A 133 -14.23 0.63 -2.17
C ARG A 133 -14.95 1.27 -0.99
N ASP A 134 -16.04 0.67 -0.52
CA ASP A 134 -16.84 1.22 0.56
C ASP A 134 -16.10 1.14 1.92
N PHE A 135 -15.26 0.13 2.11
CA PHE A 135 -14.33 0.07 3.25
C PHE A 135 -13.35 1.25 3.24
N VAL A 136 -12.67 1.49 2.12
CA VAL A 136 -11.71 2.59 1.98
C VAL A 136 -12.38 3.97 2.06
N ARG A 137 -13.61 4.13 1.53
CA ARG A 137 -14.41 5.36 1.70
C ARG A 137 -14.69 5.67 3.17
N ARG A 138 -15.05 4.66 3.98
CA ARG A 138 -15.24 4.84 5.43
C ARG A 138 -13.93 5.20 6.14
N LEU A 139 -12.84 4.51 5.80
CA LEU A 139 -11.53 4.76 6.41
C LEU A 139 -10.96 6.12 6.06
N SER A 140 -11.16 6.61 4.83
CA SER A 140 -10.72 7.96 4.43
C SER A 140 -11.69 9.04 4.89
N GLY A 141 -12.98 8.72 5.07
CA GLY A 141 -14.05 9.70 5.23
C GLY A 141 -14.40 10.42 3.92
N ASN A 142 -13.98 9.89 2.77
CA ASN A 142 -14.25 10.46 1.45
C ASN A 142 -15.19 9.53 0.65
N PRO A 143 -16.47 9.90 0.44
CA PRO A 143 -17.42 9.06 -0.31
C PRO A 143 -17.17 9.07 -1.83
N HIS A 144 -16.29 9.93 -2.33
CA HIS A 144 -16.03 10.10 -3.76
C HIS A 144 -14.91 9.21 -4.29
N ILE A 145 -14.23 8.43 -3.45
CA ILE A 145 -13.21 7.47 -3.91
C ILE A 145 -13.85 6.51 -4.91
N THR A 146 -13.23 6.36 -6.08
CA THR A 146 -13.68 5.46 -7.14
C THR A 146 -12.57 4.48 -7.50
N ILE A 147 -12.90 3.56 -8.41
CA ILE A 147 -11.94 2.65 -9.02
C ILE A 147 -11.76 3.12 -10.45
N ASP A 148 -10.53 3.38 -10.84
CA ASP A 148 -10.19 3.75 -12.21
C ASP A 148 -10.28 2.52 -13.10
N ALA A 149 -11.36 2.42 -13.88
CA ALA A 149 -11.60 1.30 -14.80
C ALA A 149 -10.48 1.19 -15.85
N ARG A 150 -9.91 2.30 -16.31
CA ARG A 150 -8.83 2.29 -17.31
C ARG A 150 -7.58 1.65 -16.72
N VAL A 151 -7.21 1.98 -15.48
CA VAL A 151 -6.07 1.36 -14.80
C VAL A 151 -6.36 -0.12 -14.53
N ALA A 152 -7.55 -0.46 -14.01
CA ALA A 152 -7.92 -1.84 -13.71
C ALA A 152 -7.89 -2.74 -14.96
N ASP A 153 -8.44 -2.27 -16.07
CA ASP A 153 -8.44 -3.00 -17.34
C ASP A 153 -7.02 -3.12 -17.91
N SER A 154 -6.22 -2.05 -17.81
CA SER A 154 -4.84 -2.08 -18.26
C SER A 154 -4.00 -3.09 -17.46
N GLU A 155 -4.14 -3.14 -16.14
CA GLU A 155 -3.51 -4.18 -15.30
C GLU A 155 -3.97 -5.59 -15.68
N TYR A 156 -5.28 -5.76 -15.93
CA TYR A 156 -5.84 -7.04 -16.32
C TYR A 156 -5.32 -7.56 -17.67
N GLN A 157 -5.06 -6.67 -18.64
CA GLN A 157 -4.46 -7.08 -19.91
C GLN A 157 -3.01 -7.59 -19.74
N PHE A 158 -2.28 -7.11 -18.74
CA PHE A 158 -0.88 -7.49 -18.46
C PHE A 158 -0.75 -8.47 -17.27
N ARG A 159 -1.81 -9.25 -16.99
CA ARG A 159 -1.93 -10.08 -15.78
C ARG A 159 -1.08 -11.36 -15.71
N ALA A 160 -0.40 -11.74 -16.79
CA ALA A 160 0.15 -13.09 -16.98
C ALA A 160 0.98 -13.60 -15.78
N ARG A 161 1.84 -12.75 -15.20
CA ARG A 161 2.66 -13.14 -14.03
C ARG A 161 1.83 -13.38 -12.76
N ASN A 162 0.82 -12.55 -12.51
CA ASN A 162 -0.08 -12.73 -11.38
C ASN A 162 -0.96 -13.98 -11.55
N ALA A 163 -1.42 -14.23 -12.79
CA ALA A 163 -2.14 -15.46 -13.11
C ALA A 163 -1.27 -16.71 -12.89
N ALA A 164 -0.01 -16.70 -13.32
CA ALA A 164 0.92 -17.80 -13.09
C ALA A 164 1.11 -18.10 -11.59
N MET A 165 1.29 -17.07 -10.76
CA MET A 165 1.37 -17.24 -9.29
C MET A 165 0.08 -17.84 -8.73
N ALA A 166 -1.09 -17.35 -9.15
CA ALA A 166 -2.39 -17.83 -8.68
C ALA A 166 -2.64 -19.30 -9.05
N TYR A 167 -2.40 -19.70 -10.31
CA TYR A 167 -2.51 -21.10 -10.74
C TYR A 167 -1.50 -22.00 -10.03
N LEU A 168 -0.28 -21.53 -9.77
CA LEU A 168 0.71 -22.28 -9.00
C LEU A 168 0.21 -22.54 -7.57
N MET A 169 -0.29 -21.51 -6.88
CA MET A 169 -0.89 -21.67 -5.54
C MET A 169 -2.12 -22.56 -5.55
N GLN A 170 -2.94 -22.49 -6.61
CA GLN A 170 -4.10 -23.37 -6.81
C GLN A 170 -3.68 -24.84 -6.94
N SER A 171 -2.60 -25.12 -7.68
CA SER A 171 -2.07 -26.47 -7.84
C SER A 171 -1.58 -27.09 -6.52
N PHE A 172 -1.19 -26.26 -5.55
CA PHE A 172 -0.83 -26.67 -4.20
C PHE A 172 -2.00 -26.62 -3.20
N GLY A 173 -3.22 -26.29 -3.65
CA GLY A 173 -4.41 -26.23 -2.80
C GLY A 173 -4.50 -25.00 -1.89
N ASN A 174 -3.71 -23.95 -2.14
CA ASN A 174 -3.73 -22.69 -1.38
C ASN A 174 -4.43 -21.53 -2.11
N PHE A 175 -5.31 -21.84 -3.06
CA PHE A 175 -6.13 -20.88 -3.79
C PHE A 175 -7.48 -21.53 -4.10
N HIS A 176 -8.58 -20.93 -3.63
CA HIS A 176 -9.87 -21.64 -3.52
C HIS A 176 -10.98 -21.08 -4.39
N ASN A 177 -10.81 -19.89 -4.97
CA ASN A 177 -11.75 -19.31 -5.92
C ASN A 177 -11.21 -19.36 -7.35
N GLU A 178 -12.08 -19.06 -8.32
CA GLU A 178 -11.69 -18.90 -9.72
C GLU A 178 -10.61 -17.81 -9.89
N VAL A 179 -9.47 -18.20 -10.47
CA VAL A 179 -8.28 -17.35 -10.60
C VAL A 179 -8.62 -16.02 -11.29
N GLU A 180 -9.35 -16.07 -12.40
CA GLU A 180 -9.72 -14.87 -13.17
C GLU A 180 -10.61 -13.91 -12.37
N THR A 181 -11.50 -14.43 -11.52
CA THR A 181 -12.36 -13.61 -10.67
C THR A 181 -11.55 -12.90 -9.58
N VAL A 182 -10.63 -13.62 -8.92
CA VAL A 182 -9.76 -13.02 -7.89
C VAL A 182 -8.82 -11.98 -8.50
N LEU A 183 -8.26 -12.24 -9.70
CA LEU A 183 -7.41 -11.28 -10.39
C LEU A 183 -8.15 -9.98 -10.70
N ARG A 184 -9.41 -10.05 -11.15
CA ARG A 184 -10.23 -8.84 -11.37
C ARG A 184 -10.44 -8.04 -10.10
N SER A 185 -10.72 -8.69 -8.98
CA SER A 185 -10.81 -8.04 -7.66
C SER A 185 -9.48 -7.39 -7.28
N TYR A 186 -8.37 -8.12 -7.39
CA TYR A 186 -7.02 -7.64 -7.06
C TYR A 186 -6.63 -6.38 -7.87
N PHE A 187 -6.85 -6.38 -9.18
CA PHE A 187 -6.56 -5.22 -10.03
C PHE A 187 -7.51 -4.04 -9.77
N SER A 188 -8.77 -4.33 -9.44
CA SER A 188 -9.72 -3.28 -9.00
C SER A 188 -9.25 -2.60 -7.71
N TYR A 189 -8.64 -3.34 -6.79
CA TYR A 189 -8.07 -2.77 -5.55
C TYR A 189 -6.86 -1.89 -5.85
N CYS A 190 -5.97 -2.33 -6.74
CA CYS A 190 -4.81 -1.54 -7.19
C CYS A 190 -5.26 -0.23 -7.87
N ALA A 191 -6.38 -0.26 -8.59
CA ALA A 191 -6.94 0.87 -9.32
C ALA A 191 -7.82 1.81 -8.47
N LEU A 192 -7.90 1.64 -7.14
CA LEU A 192 -8.52 2.65 -6.28
C LEU A 192 -7.84 4.01 -6.49
N GLN A 193 -8.63 5.04 -6.74
CA GLN A 193 -8.16 6.39 -7.00
C GLN A 193 -8.27 7.24 -5.73
N MET A 194 -7.13 7.63 -5.17
CA MET A 194 -7.03 8.37 -3.90
C MET A 194 -5.92 9.42 -4.00
N ASN A 195 -6.01 10.50 -3.23
CA ASN A 195 -4.91 11.45 -3.08
C ASN A 195 -4.11 11.21 -1.77
N CYS A 196 -3.07 12.01 -1.52
CA CYS A 196 -2.24 11.84 -0.32
C CYS A 196 -3.06 12.00 0.98
N LEU A 197 -4.00 12.95 1.02
CA LEU A 197 -4.82 13.18 2.20
C LEU A 197 -5.79 12.01 2.45
N ASP A 198 -6.40 11.48 1.39
CA ASP A 198 -7.27 10.30 1.47
C ASP A 198 -6.50 9.11 2.07
N LEU A 199 -5.28 8.86 1.59
CA LEU A 199 -4.42 7.78 2.09
C LEU A 199 -3.97 8.02 3.53
N ALA A 200 -3.52 9.23 3.87
CA ALA A 200 -3.11 9.56 5.23
C ALA A 200 -4.26 9.38 6.23
N ARG A 201 -5.49 9.77 5.86
CA ARG A 201 -6.70 9.54 6.65
C ARG A 201 -7.06 8.06 6.73
N ALA A 202 -7.02 7.35 5.60
CA ALA A 202 -7.41 5.95 5.53
C ALA A 202 -6.52 5.01 6.33
N PHE A 203 -5.25 5.39 6.56
CA PHE A 203 -4.29 4.63 7.36
C PHE A 203 -4.19 5.11 8.81
N CYS A 204 -4.90 6.18 9.22
CA CYS A 204 -4.72 6.82 10.52
C CYS A 204 -4.92 5.89 11.72
N PHE A 205 -5.75 4.84 11.56
CA PHE A 205 -5.99 3.86 12.61
C PHE A 205 -4.72 3.09 12.99
N LEU A 206 -3.77 2.92 12.07
CA LEU A 206 -2.49 2.26 12.36
C LEU A 206 -1.55 3.09 13.23
N ALA A 207 -1.72 4.42 13.23
CA ALA A 207 -1.04 5.32 14.16
C ALA A 207 -1.75 5.44 15.51
N ASN A 208 -2.97 4.89 15.64
CA ASN A 208 -3.87 5.11 16.77
C ASN A 208 -4.45 3.79 17.31
N ASP A 209 -3.57 2.79 17.52
CA ASP A 209 -3.89 1.48 18.12
C ASP A 209 -5.09 0.74 17.50
N GLY A 210 -5.31 0.97 16.21
CA GLY A 210 -6.36 0.34 15.43
C GLY A 210 -7.68 1.10 15.42
N PHE A 211 -7.78 2.26 16.09
CA PHE A 211 -8.99 3.06 16.17
C PHE A 211 -9.03 4.18 15.11
N CYS A 212 -10.05 4.15 14.25
CA CYS A 212 -10.27 5.19 13.24
C CYS A 212 -11.27 6.23 13.76
N LYS A 213 -10.76 7.39 14.21
CA LYS A 213 -11.54 8.43 14.91
C LYS A 213 -12.76 8.94 14.14
N HIS A 214 -12.60 9.32 12.86
CA HIS A 214 -13.72 9.88 12.09
C HIS A 214 -14.73 8.83 11.62
N SER A 215 -14.35 7.55 11.55
CA SER A 215 -15.32 6.47 11.34
C SER A 215 -15.99 5.99 12.65
N GLY A 216 -15.48 6.43 13.81
CA GLY A 216 -15.95 6.01 15.14
C GLY A 216 -15.75 4.53 15.43
N SER A 217 -14.85 3.84 14.72
CA SER A 217 -14.76 2.38 14.72
C SER A 217 -13.37 1.85 15.09
N GLN A 218 -13.33 0.79 15.88
CA GLN A 218 -12.13 -0.03 16.10
C GLN A 218 -11.94 -0.95 14.88
N ILE A 219 -10.94 -0.66 14.05
CA ILE A 219 -10.67 -1.37 12.80
C ILE A 219 -9.83 -2.63 13.06
N LEU A 220 -8.84 -2.52 13.93
CA LEU A 220 -7.96 -3.61 14.38
C LEU A 220 -7.82 -3.55 15.89
N THR A 221 -7.52 -4.66 16.55
CA THR A 221 -7.04 -4.60 17.95
C THR A 221 -5.66 -3.94 18.03
N PRO A 222 -5.21 -3.47 19.20
CA PRO A 222 -3.84 -2.95 19.36
C PRO A 222 -2.77 -3.96 18.94
N ARG A 223 -2.97 -5.25 19.27
CA ARG A 223 -2.07 -6.34 18.86
C ARG A 223 -2.01 -6.50 17.33
N GLN A 224 -3.16 -6.51 16.66
CA GLN A 224 -3.23 -6.62 15.20
C GLN A 224 -2.64 -5.38 14.52
N THR A 225 -2.82 -4.20 15.11
CA THR A 225 -2.21 -2.96 14.64
C THR A 225 -0.68 -3.05 14.69
N GLN A 226 -0.14 -3.54 15.81
CA GLN A 226 1.29 -3.81 15.93
C GLN A 226 1.77 -4.82 14.87
N GLN A 227 1.05 -5.93 14.66
CA GLN A 227 1.40 -6.94 13.66
C GLN A 227 1.42 -6.36 12.23
N VAL A 228 0.39 -5.58 11.84
CA VAL A 228 0.34 -4.95 10.52
C VAL A 228 1.48 -3.94 10.34
N ASN A 229 1.75 -3.11 11.34
CA ASN A 229 2.87 -2.17 11.32
C ASN A 229 4.23 -2.91 11.22
N SER A 230 4.41 -4.03 11.92
CA SER A 230 5.63 -4.84 11.81
C SER A 230 5.84 -5.38 10.40
N ILE A 231 4.79 -5.90 9.75
CA ILE A 231 4.89 -6.39 8.37
C ILE A 231 5.15 -5.23 7.39
N MET A 232 4.57 -4.05 7.64
CA MET A 232 4.83 -2.85 6.84
C MET A 232 6.30 -2.42 6.96
N ALA A 233 6.86 -2.45 8.18
CA ALA A 233 8.26 -2.13 8.41
C ALA A 233 9.22 -3.10 7.72
N THR A 234 8.92 -4.41 7.71
CA THR A 234 9.85 -5.43 7.18
C THR A 234 9.66 -5.75 5.70
N SER A 235 8.46 -5.52 5.14
CA SER A 235 8.09 -6.01 3.81
C SER A 235 7.37 -4.96 2.94
N GLY A 236 7.28 -3.72 3.41
CA GLY A 236 6.40 -2.71 2.81
C GLY A 236 6.94 -1.99 1.56
N LEU A 237 8.25 -1.93 1.37
CA LEU A 237 8.90 -1.14 0.32
C LEU A 237 9.75 -1.99 -0.66
N TYR A 238 9.19 -3.14 -1.07
CA TYR A 238 9.85 -4.10 -1.97
C TYR A 238 11.24 -4.50 -1.43
N ASP A 239 12.25 -4.52 -2.30
CA ASP A 239 13.61 -4.91 -1.96
C ASP A 239 14.35 -3.84 -1.11
N GLU A 240 13.74 -2.67 -0.90
CA GLU A 240 14.29 -1.57 -0.07
C GLU A 240 13.63 -1.45 1.31
N ALA A 241 12.82 -2.40 1.77
CA ALA A 241 12.22 -2.34 3.10
C ALA A 241 13.26 -2.16 4.21
N GLY A 242 14.40 -2.88 4.14
CA GLY A 242 15.52 -2.70 5.07
C GLY A 242 16.21 -1.32 4.97
N ASN A 243 16.37 -0.78 3.76
CA ASN A 243 16.95 0.55 3.54
C ASN A 243 16.03 1.65 4.09
N PHE A 244 14.71 1.52 3.89
CA PHE A 244 13.73 2.43 4.45
C PHE A 244 13.70 2.38 5.98
N ALA A 245 13.74 1.18 6.56
CA ALA A 245 13.86 1.01 8.01
C ALA A 245 15.13 1.69 8.56
N TYR A 246 16.26 1.54 7.88
CA TYR A 246 17.53 2.16 8.29
C TYR A 246 17.55 3.69 8.19
N ARG A 247 17.02 4.25 7.10
CA ARG A 247 17.09 5.71 6.83
C ARG A 247 15.94 6.51 7.42
N VAL A 248 14.76 5.91 7.48
CA VAL A 248 13.50 6.59 7.83
C VAL A 248 12.95 6.10 9.17
N GLY A 249 13.11 4.81 9.48
CA GLY A 249 12.67 4.26 10.76
C GLY A 249 11.15 4.26 10.98
N LEU A 250 10.36 4.20 9.90
CA LEU A 250 8.89 4.17 9.96
C LEU A 250 8.34 2.88 9.32
N PRO A 251 7.25 2.29 9.83
CA PRO A 251 6.42 1.36 9.06
C PRO A 251 5.87 2.05 7.82
N GLY A 252 6.03 1.45 6.64
CA GLY A 252 5.53 2.06 5.40
C GLY A 252 5.04 1.08 4.35
N LYS A 253 4.36 1.59 3.33
CA LYS A 253 3.98 0.83 2.14
C LYS A 253 4.05 1.72 0.92
N SER A 254 4.75 1.26 -0.12
CA SER A 254 4.82 1.93 -1.42
C SER A 254 3.91 1.27 -2.47
N GLY A 255 3.61 2.03 -3.52
CA GLY A 255 2.95 1.56 -4.74
C GLY A 255 3.65 2.10 -5.98
N VAL A 256 3.63 1.34 -7.08
CA VAL A 256 4.24 1.74 -8.36
C VAL A 256 3.56 2.96 -9.01
N GLY A 257 2.41 3.39 -8.50
CA GLY A 257 1.81 4.68 -8.83
C GLY A 257 2.56 5.88 -8.25
N GLY A 258 3.65 5.67 -7.50
CA GLY A 258 4.49 6.72 -6.91
C GLY A 258 4.11 7.12 -5.49
N GLY A 259 3.10 6.47 -4.89
CA GLY A 259 2.67 6.74 -3.53
C GLY A 259 3.50 5.98 -2.49
N ILE A 260 3.76 6.61 -1.36
CA ILE A 260 4.32 5.98 -0.16
C ILE A 260 3.55 6.47 1.06
N VAL A 261 2.95 5.54 1.80
CA VAL A 261 2.35 5.81 3.12
C VAL A 261 3.34 5.36 4.19
N ALA A 262 3.50 6.18 5.24
CA ALA A 262 4.27 5.82 6.43
C ALA A 262 3.51 6.17 7.72
N ILE A 263 3.71 5.36 8.75
CA ILE A 263 3.00 5.46 10.03
C ILE A 263 3.97 5.96 11.09
N VAL A 264 3.55 6.96 11.86
CA VAL A 264 4.22 7.40 13.09
C VAL A 264 3.35 6.99 14.27
N PRO A 265 3.51 5.74 14.78
CA PRO A 265 2.78 5.23 15.94
C PRO A 265 2.61 6.24 17.08
N GLY A 266 1.36 6.40 17.53
CA GLY A 266 0.97 7.33 18.59
C GLY A 266 0.80 8.78 18.15
N GLN A 267 1.19 9.16 16.92
CA GLN A 267 1.16 10.57 16.49
C GLN A 267 0.32 10.81 15.25
N PHE A 268 0.76 10.31 14.09
CA PHE A 268 0.16 10.66 12.81
C PHE A 268 0.49 9.65 11.71
N THR A 269 -0.19 9.79 10.59
CA THR A 269 0.11 9.11 9.34
C THR A 269 0.54 10.13 8.28
N VAL A 270 1.49 9.76 7.44
CA VAL A 270 1.95 10.59 6.31
C VAL A 270 1.82 9.81 5.00
N CYS A 271 1.41 10.51 3.94
CA CYS A 271 1.49 10.00 2.58
C CYS A 271 2.23 11.01 1.71
N VAL A 272 3.19 10.54 0.93
CA VAL A 272 3.87 11.31 -0.12
C VAL A 272 3.59 10.65 -1.48
N TRP A 273 3.51 11.47 -2.52
CA TRP A 273 3.32 11.01 -3.88
C TRP A 273 4.24 11.76 -4.84
N SER A 274 5.01 11.00 -5.60
CA SER A 274 5.68 11.47 -6.80
C SER A 274 5.82 10.29 -7.79
N PRO A 275 5.34 10.40 -9.03
CA PRO A 275 5.22 9.27 -9.96
C PRO A 275 6.53 8.59 -10.35
N GLU A 276 7.64 9.32 -10.35
CA GLU A 276 8.93 8.78 -10.76
C GLU A 276 9.52 7.85 -9.71
N LEU A 277 9.80 6.61 -10.14
CA LEU A 277 10.34 5.54 -9.31
C LEU A 277 11.86 5.44 -9.45
N ASN A 278 12.50 4.98 -8.38
CA ASN A 278 13.88 4.50 -8.41
C ASN A 278 13.97 3.07 -8.98
N ALA A 279 15.18 2.51 -9.03
CA ALA A 279 15.41 1.17 -9.57
C ALA A 279 14.70 0.03 -8.81
N ALA A 280 14.31 0.24 -7.55
CA ALA A 280 13.58 -0.73 -6.74
C ALA A 280 12.05 -0.59 -6.84
N GLY A 281 11.55 0.38 -7.62
CA GLY A 281 10.11 0.61 -7.81
C GLY A 281 9.44 1.47 -6.73
N ASN A 282 10.23 2.20 -5.92
CA ASN A 282 9.75 3.16 -4.93
C ASN A 282 9.87 4.60 -5.46
N SER A 283 8.96 5.49 -5.06
CA SER A 283 9.02 6.91 -5.45
C SER A 283 10.34 7.56 -5.02
N LEU A 284 11.14 8.06 -5.97
CA LEU A 284 12.47 8.59 -5.68
C LEU A 284 12.40 9.84 -4.79
N ALA A 285 11.62 10.83 -5.19
CA ALA A 285 11.40 12.05 -4.41
C ALA A 285 10.61 11.77 -3.12
N GLY A 286 9.66 10.82 -3.16
CA GLY A 286 8.89 10.43 -1.98
C GLY A 286 9.74 9.83 -0.87
N MET A 287 10.68 8.94 -1.22
CA MET A 287 11.62 8.36 -0.25
C MET A 287 12.47 9.43 0.44
N ALA A 288 13.03 10.35 -0.34
CA ALA A 288 13.83 11.47 0.19
C ALA A 288 12.99 12.40 1.08
N ALA A 289 11.74 12.67 0.71
CA ALA A 289 10.85 13.52 1.50
C ALA A 289 10.56 12.89 2.88
N LEU A 290 10.33 11.58 2.93
CA LEU A 290 10.06 10.87 4.20
C LEU A 290 11.31 10.78 5.09
N GLU A 291 12.50 10.62 4.50
CA GLU A 291 13.76 10.68 5.23
C GLU A 291 14.01 12.05 5.87
N LEU A 292 13.83 13.14 5.10
CA LEU A 292 13.92 14.50 5.63
C LEU A 292 12.87 14.77 6.70
N LEU A 293 11.64 14.30 6.50
CA LEU A 293 10.58 14.43 7.49
C LEU A 293 10.95 13.74 8.80
N SER A 294 11.32 12.45 8.73
CA SER A 294 11.73 11.65 9.90
C SER A 294 12.89 12.31 10.66
N SER A 295 13.92 12.74 9.94
CA SER A 295 15.08 13.42 10.52
C SER A 295 14.69 14.72 11.25
N ARG A 296 13.79 15.53 10.69
CA ARG A 296 13.39 16.82 11.27
C ARG A 296 12.40 16.72 12.41
N ILE A 297 11.53 15.71 12.41
CA ILE A 297 10.61 15.45 13.53
C ILE A 297 11.30 14.67 14.67
N GLY A 298 12.48 14.08 14.41
CA GLY A 298 13.25 13.34 15.39
C GLY A 298 12.57 12.04 15.84
N TRP A 299 11.86 11.36 14.93
CA TRP A 299 11.10 10.16 15.27
C TRP A 299 11.57 8.94 14.47
N SER A 300 11.76 7.82 15.17
CA SER A 300 12.08 6.50 14.62
C SER A 300 11.46 5.43 15.52
N VAL A 301 11.03 4.28 14.96
CA VAL A 301 10.67 3.09 15.77
C VAL A 301 11.89 2.44 16.40
N PHE A 302 13.09 2.75 15.91
CA PHE A 302 14.39 2.24 16.34
C PHE A 302 15.15 3.27 17.16
#